data_AF-A0A858XU60-F1
#
_entry.id   AF-A0A858XU60-F1
#
_cell.length_a   1.000
_cell.length_b   1.000
_cell.length_c   1.000
_cell.angle_alpha   90.00
_cell.angle_beta   90.00
_cell.angle_gamma   90.00
#
_symmetry.space_group_name_H-M   'P 1'
#
loop_
_entity.id
_entity.type
_entity.pdbx_description
1 polymer ?
#
loop_
_entity_poly.entity_id
_entity_poly.type
_entity_poly.pdbx_seq_one_letter_code
_entity_poly.pdbx_strand_id
1 'polypeptide(L)'
;MWSYYSKHKGICIGLDMEKVRKYLSRIYGNVMIGCSEVEVQYKDIVEKPDYFRDAKDFFHYQISTKAKAWEHEQEVRLFILNPSPAYMALLPGQNDDKGPIDWKEVRAFPEIGGECFESVYLGINMDVEEKSKIIRVARKLNPDIKIFQMEIDANAFRLNTKLIE
;
A
#
# COMPACT_ATOMS: atom_id res chain seq x y z
N MET A 1 5.70 7.54 -11.07
CA MET A 1 4.67 8.15 -10.20
C MET A 1 5.08 8.22 -8.75
N TRP A 2 5.27 7.10 -8.05
CA TRP A 2 5.68 7.09 -6.62
C TRP A 2 6.98 7.88 -6.34
N SER A 3 7.86 7.92 -7.33
CA SER A 3 9.13 8.65 -7.25
C SER A 3 8.95 10.17 -7.18
N TYR A 4 7.88 10.75 -7.73
CA TYR A 4 7.58 12.18 -7.65
C TYR A 4 7.39 12.64 -6.21
N TYR A 5 6.61 11.90 -5.42
CA TYR A 5 6.30 12.21 -4.02
C TYR A 5 7.52 12.14 -3.09
N SER A 6 8.56 11.42 -3.49
CA SER A 6 9.74 11.14 -2.66
C SER A 6 11.02 11.77 -3.21
N LYS A 7 10.93 12.73 -4.14
CA LYS A 7 12.11 13.30 -4.83
C LYS A 7 13.03 12.21 -5.42
N HIS A 8 12.41 11.13 -5.88
CA HIS A 8 13.02 9.92 -6.43
C HIS A 8 13.91 9.15 -5.45
N LYS A 9 13.69 9.27 -4.14
CA LYS A 9 14.46 8.55 -3.10
C LYS A 9 13.74 7.35 -2.48
N GLY A 10 12.43 7.21 -2.69
CA GLY A 10 11.64 6.15 -2.06
C GLY A 10 11.80 4.77 -2.71
N ILE A 11 10.80 3.90 -2.46
CA ILE A 11 10.63 2.62 -3.16
C ILE A 11 9.20 2.45 -3.67
N CYS A 12 9.05 1.53 -4.62
CA CYS A 12 7.76 0.90 -4.93
C CYS A 12 7.87 -0.60 -4.77
N ILE A 13 6.81 -1.20 -4.24
CA ILE A 13 6.74 -2.62 -3.95
C ILE A 13 5.72 -3.22 -4.92
N GLY A 14 6.15 -4.19 -5.72
CA GLY A 14 5.27 -4.99 -6.57
C GLY A 14 4.75 -6.19 -5.79
N LEU A 15 3.44 -6.34 -5.76
CA LEU A 15 2.75 -7.43 -5.08
C LEU A 15 2.13 -8.39 -6.09
N ASP A 16 2.20 -9.68 -5.78
CA ASP A 16 1.47 -10.73 -6.47
C ASP A 16 0.04 -10.78 -5.93
N MET A 17 -0.89 -10.18 -6.66
CA MET A 17 -2.28 -10.01 -6.20
C MET A 17 -3.03 -11.34 -6.06
N GLU A 18 -2.66 -12.38 -6.79
CA GLU A 18 -3.26 -13.71 -6.63
C GLU A 18 -2.92 -14.33 -5.28
N LYS A 19 -1.66 -14.15 -4.83
CA LYS A 19 -1.22 -14.59 -3.50
C LYS A 19 -1.79 -13.69 -2.41
N VAL A 20 -1.73 -12.36 -2.58
CA VAL A 20 -2.26 -11.38 -1.61
C VAL A 20 -3.73 -11.66 -1.31
N ARG A 21 -4.55 -11.98 -2.31
CA ARG A 21 -5.98 -12.25 -2.14
C ARG A 21 -6.27 -13.34 -1.11
N LYS A 22 -5.40 -14.35 -0.98
CA LYS A 22 -5.52 -15.44 0.01
C LYS A 22 -5.38 -14.94 1.45
N TYR A 23 -4.69 -13.81 1.65
CA TYR A 23 -4.52 -13.17 2.94
C TYR A 23 -5.60 -12.14 3.25
N LEU A 24 -6.06 -11.44 2.21
CA LEU A 24 -7.00 -10.32 2.35
C LEU A 24 -8.48 -10.74 2.50
N SER A 25 -8.83 -11.97 2.15
CA SER A 25 -10.16 -12.54 2.41
C SER A 25 -10.03 -13.73 3.34
N ARG A 26 -10.19 -13.51 4.65
CA ARG A 26 -10.12 -14.57 5.66
C ARG A 26 -11.43 -14.69 6.42
N ILE A 27 -11.86 -15.92 6.66
CA ILE A 27 -12.97 -16.24 7.54
C ILE A 27 -12.36 -16.59 8.91
N TYR A 28 -12.71 -15.82 9.93
CA TYR A 28 -12.41 -16.14 11.34
C TYR A 28 -13.70 -16.55 12.04
N GLY A 29 -13.91 -17.86 12.19
CA GLY A 29 -15.19 -18.41 12.69
C GLY A 29 -16.34 -18.10 11.72
N ASN A 30 -17.34 -17.34 12.19
CA ASN A 30 -18.46 -16.88 11.35
C ASN A 30 -18.27 -15.45 10.79
N VAL A 31 -17.13 -14.80 11.08
CA VAL A 31 -16.86 -13.42 10.66
C VAL A 31 -16.02 -13.43 9.39
N MET A 32 -16.57 -12.89 8.30
CA MET A 32 -15.81 -12.63 7.08
C MET A 32 -15.06 -11.31 7.24
N ILE A 33 -13.74 -11.38 7.24
CA ILE A 33 -12.86 -10.22 7.16
C ILE A 33 -12.41 -10.16 5.71
N GLY A 34 -13.09 -9.31 4.94
CA GLY A 34 -12.84 -9.11 3.53
C GLY A 34 -12.24 -7.74 3.28
N CYS A 35 -11.16 -7.71 2.50
CA CYS A 35 -10.74 -6.49 1.84
C CYS A 35 -11.69 -6.14 0.69
N SER A 36 -12.11 -4.89 0.64
CA SER A 36 -12.82 -4.32 -0.51
C SER A 36 -11.82 -3.78 -1.50
N GLU A 37 -12.03 -4.08 -2.77
CA GLU A 37 -11.26 -3.58 -3.91
C GLU A 37 -12.13 -2.60 -4.70
N VAL A 38 -11.59 -1.42 -4.98
CA VAL A 38 -12.27 -0.41 -5.77
C VAL A 38 -11.31 0.22 -6.77
N GLU A 39 -11.68 0.15 -8.04
CA GLU A 39 -11.10 0.98 -9.09
C GLU A 39 -11.52 2.43 -8.87
N VAL A 40 -10.53 3.32 -8.77
CA VAL A 40 -10.77 4.74 -8.49
C VAL A 40 -11.53 5.39 -9.64
N GLN A 41 -12.64 6.02 -9.30
CA GLN A 41 -13.50 6.79 -10.19
C GLN A 41 -12.98 8.22 -10.30
N TYR A 42 -12.49 8.56 -11.49
CA TYR A 42 -11.93 9.89 -11.78
C TYR A 42 -13.02 10.86 -12.23
N LYS A 43 -13.11 12.01 -11.54
CA LYS A 43 -14.16 13.02 -11.79
C LYS A 43 -13.58 14.42 -11.96
N ASP A 44 -14.16 15.20 -12.88
CA ASP A 44 -13.79 16.61 -13.08
C ASP A 44 -14.12 17.46 -11.86
N ILE A 45 -15.24 17.15 -11.19
CA ILE A 45 -15.66 17.77 -9.95
C ILE A 45 -15.79 16.67 -8.90
N VAL A 46 -15.01 16.77 -7.83
CA VAL A 46 -15.18 15.97 -6.62
C VAL A 46 -16.13 16.73 -5.71
N GLU A 47 -17.34 16.21 -5.55
CA GLU A 47 -18.37 16.83 -4.72
C GLU A 47 -17.97 16.73 -3.26
N LYS A 48 -18.19 17.82 -2.51
CA LYS A 48 -18.05 17.78 -1.06
C LYS A 48 -19.07 16.79 -0.52
N PRO A 49 -18.65 15.74 0.19
CA PRO A 49 -19.60 14.76 0.71
C PRO A 49 -20.56 15.41 1.72
N ASP A 50 -21.83 15.06 1.63
CA ASP A 50 -22.86 15.51 2.56
C ASP A 50 -22.80 14.67 3.84
N TYR A 51 -22.48 15.31 4.95
CA TYR A 51 -22.32 14.67 6.25
C TYR A 51 -23.62 14.02 6.76
N PHE A 52 -24.78 14.48 6.29
CA PHE A 52 -26.09 13.98 6.73
C PHE A 52 -26.61 12.81 5.89
N ARG A 53 -25.89 12.39 4.85
CA ARG A 53 -26.20 11.17 4.09
C ARG A 53 -25.72 9.92 4.84
N ASP A 54 -26.12 8.74 4.36
CA ASP A 54 -25.66 7.47 4.90
C ASP A 54 -24.12 7.42 4.96
N ALA A 55 -23.57 7.13 6.13
CA ALA A 55 -22.12 7.04 6.36
C ALA A 55 -21.45 6.04 5.42
N LYS A 56 -22.17 4.97 5.01
CA LYS A 56 -21.65 3.98 4.06
C LYS A 56 -21.42 4.60 2.67
N ASP A 57 -22.30 5.50 2.24
CA ASP A 57 -22.16 6.25 0.98
C ASP A 57 -21.02 7.28 1.07
N PHE A 58 -20.91 7.97 2.21
CA PHE A 58 -19.86 8.97 2.46
C PHE A 58 -18.43 8.40 2.36
N PHE A 59 -18.14 7.33 3.12
CA PHE A 59 -16.78 6.76 3.14
C PHE A 59 -16.45 6.08 1.81
N HIS A 60 -17.42 5.39 1.22
CA HIS A 60 -17.22 4.75 -0.07
C HIS A 60 -16.94 5.78 -1.17
N TYR A 61 -17.68 6.89 -1.21
CA TYR A 61 -17.42 7.98 -2.17
C TYR A 61 -16.01 8.54 -2.01
N GLN A 62 -15.57 8.86 -0.79
CA GLN A 62 -14.24 9.43 -0.56
C GLN A 62 -13.11 8.48 -0.96
N ILE A 63 -13.24 7.20 -0.61
CA ILE A 63 -12.22 6.20 -0.94
C ILE A 63 -12.27 5.84 -2.42
N SER A 64 -13.43 5.88 -3.07
CA SER A 64 -13.55 5.49 -4.48
C SER A 64 -13.29 6.62 -5.47
N THR A 65 -13.23 7.88 -5.07
CA THR A 65 -13.11 9.01 -6.01
C THR A 65 -11.76 9.72 -5.96
N LYS A 66 -11.37 10.28 -7.10
CA LYS A 66 -10.19 11.16 -7.25
C LYS A 66 -10.42 12.17 -8.37
N ALA A 67 -9.73 13.31 -8.33
CA ALA A 67 -9.85 14.33 -9.36
C ALA A 67 -9.29 13.85 -10.72
N LYS A 68 -9.95 14.21 -11.83
CA LYS A 68 -9.64 13.79 -13.20
C LYS A 68 -8.21 14.07 -13.65
N ALA A 69 -7.59 15.14 -13.13
CA ALA A 69 -6.18 15.45 -13.38
C ALA A 69 -5.20 14.31 -13.02
N TRP A 70 -5.64 13.36 -12.18
CA TRP A 70 -4.87 12.20 -11.74
C TRP A 70 -5.27 10.90 -12.44
N GLU A 71 -6.09 10.92 -13.50
CA GLU A 71 -6.57 9.72 -14.18
C GLU A 71 -5.45 8.84 -14.74
N HIS A 72 -4.35 9.46 -15.15
CA HIS A 72 -3.15 8.77 -15.59
C HIS A 72 -2.51 7.87 -14.52
N GLU A 73 -2.94 7.97 -13.25
CA GLU A 73 -2.44 7.10 -12.19
C GLU A 73 -3.02 5.69 -12.21
N GLN A 74 -4.21 5.49 -12.81
CA GLN A 74 -4.90 4.20 -12.89
C GLN A 74 -4.94 3.47 -11.54
N GLU A 75 -5.35 4.19 -10.49
CA GLU A 75 -5.25 3.75 -9.09
C GLU A 75 -6.34 2.72 -8.75
N VAL A 76 -5.93 1.64 -8.07
CA VAL A 76 -6.83 0.70 -7.40
C VAL A 76 -6.59 0.79 -5.89
N ARG A 77 -7.67 0.88 -5.13
CA ARG A 77 -7.62 0.99 -3.66
C ARG A 77 -8.15 -0.27 -3.01
N LEU A 78 -7.38 -0.75 -2.04
CA LEU A 78 -7.71 -1.86 -1.16
C LEU A 78 -7.96 -1.30 0.24
N PHE A 79 -9.12 -1.59 0.84
CA PHE A 79 -9.46 -1.12 2.18
C PHE A 79 -10.26 -2.16 2.97
N ILE A 80 -10.19 -2.06 4.29
CA ILE A 80 -10.99 -2.88 5.20
C ILE A 80 -11.83 -1.94 6.06
N LEU A 81 -13.14 -2.18 6.07
CA LEU A 81 -14.06 -1.46 6.95
C LEU A 81 -14.05 -2.13 8.32
N ASN A 82 -13.95 -1.31 9.39
CA ASN A 82 -13.89 -1.77 10.78
C ASN A 82 -12.74 -2.78 11.05
N PRO A 83 -11.47 -2.39 10.83
CA PRO A 83 -10.34 -3.24 11.18
C PRO A 83 -10.34 -3.54 12.68
N SER A 84 -10.08 -4.79 13.06
CA SER A 84 -10.11 -5.23 14.45
C SER A 84 -8.79 -5.89 14.86
N PRO A 85 -8.16 -5.44 15.96
CA PRO A 85 -6.99 -6.09 16.56
C PRO A 85 -7.21 -7.56 16.93
N ALA A 86 -8.47 -8.01 17.08
CA ALA A 86 -8.77 -9.40 17.39
C ALA A 86 -8.38 -10.37 16.25
N TYR A 87 -8.21 -9.86 15.03
CA TYR A 87 -7.99 -10.67 13.83
C TYR A 87 -6.89 -10.12 12.90
N MET A 88 -6.20 -9.07 13.32
CA MET A 88 -5.20 -8.35 12.53
C MET A 88 -3.94 -8.12 13.35
N ALA A 89 -2.82 -7.92 12.67
CA ALA A 89 -1.56 -7.59 13.31
C ALA A 89 -1.57 -6.13 13.79
N LEU A 90 -0.96 -5.88 14.95
CA LEU A 90 -0.67 -4.55 15.47
C LEU A 90 0.74 -4.13 15.05
N LEU A 91 1.04 -2.83 15.08
CA LEU A 91 2.41 -2.38 14.86
C LEU A 91 3.32 -2.88 16.00
N PRO A 92 4.57 -3.24 15.71
CA PRO A 92 5.59 -3.36 16.75
C PRO A 92 5.65 -2.04 17.51
N GLY A 93 5.59 -2.02 18.83
CA GLY A 93 5.52 -0.75 19.58
C GLY A 93 4.19 -0.47 20.26
N GLN A 94 3.07 -0.97 19.72
CA GLN A 94 1.74 -0.52 20.14
C GLN A 94 1.23 -1.18 21.43
N ASN A 95 1.85 -2.27 21.86
CA ASN A 95 1.47 -2.99 23.09
C ASN A 95 2.59 -2.99 24.15
N ASP A 96 3.68 -2.27 23.92
CA ASP A 96 4.87 -2.26 24.77
C ASP A 96 4.72 -1.22 25.88
N ASP A 97 3.93 -1.60 26.89
CA ASP A 97 4.10 -1.31 28.32
C ASP A 97 4.62 0.07 28.75
N LYS A 98 3.74 1.09 28.76
CA LYS A 98 3.86 2.29 29.64
C LYS A 98 2.54 2.87 30.16
N GLY A 99 1.40 2.17 30.03
CA GLY A 99 0.11 2.66 30.52
C GLY A 99 -1.10 2.06 29.81
N PRO A 100 -2.32 2.58 30.07
CA PRO A 100 -3.53 2.17 29.37
C PRO A 100 -3.39 2.35 27.85
N ILE A 101 -3.84 1.37 27.08
CA ILE A 101 -3.85 1.43 25.61
C ILE A 101 -4.80 2.54 25.16
N ASP A 102 -4.28 3.52 24.43
CA ASP A 102 -5.13 4.49 23.73
C ASP A 102 -5.73 3.82 22.49
N TRP A 103 -6.94 3.30 22.64
CA TRP A 103 -7.68 2.63 21.56
C TRP A 103 -7.96 3.53 20.35
N LYS A 104 -7.83 4.86 20.46
CA LYS A 104 -7.91 5.78 19.31
C LYS A 104 -6.65 5.73 18.44
N GLU A 105 -5.51 5.36 19.02
CA GLU A 105 -4.23 5.29 18.34
C GLU A 105 -3.83 3.87 17.92
N VAL A 106 -4.62 2.86 18.33
CA VAL A 106 -4.45 1.49 17.85
C VAL A 106 -4.66 1.47 16.33
N ARG A 107 -3.75 0.77 15.64
CA ARG A 107 -3.81 0.53 14.19
C ARG A 107 -3.67 -0.96 13.97
N ALA A 108 -4.57 -1.52 13.19
CA ALA A 108 -4.58 -2.94 12.86
C ALA A 108 -4.43 -3.11 11.35
N PHE A 109 -3.59 -4.06 10.94
CA PHE A 109 -3.26 -4.29 9.54
C PHE A 109 -3.39 -5.77 9.17
N PRO A 110 -3.80 -6.08 7.93
CA PRO A 110 -3.68 -7.44 7.42
C PRO A 110 -2.21 -7.81 7.29
N GLU A 111 -1.82 -8.93 7.88
CA GLU A 111 -0.50 -9.52 7.68
C GLU A 111 -0.52 -10.41 6.43
N ILE A 112 0.38 -10.13 5.48
CA ILE A 112 0.53 -10.90 4.25
C ILE A 112 1.89 -11.61 4.24
N GLY A 113 1.95 -12.80 3.65
CA GLY A 113 3.17 -13.59 3.60
C GLY A 113 4.23 -13.00 2.67
N GLY A 114 5.51 -13.32 2.92
CA GLY A 114 6.65 -12.87 2.11
C GLY A 114 6.53 -13.22 0.63
N GLU A 115 5.88 -14.34 0.30
CA GLU A 115 5.64 -14.79 -1.07
C GLU A 115 4.73 -13.87 -1.88
N CYS A 116 3.99 -12.98 -1.21
CA CYS A 116 3.17 -11.95 -1.84
C CYS A 116 4.02 -10.82 -2.45
N PHE A 117 5.27 -10.66 -2.02
CA PHE A 117 6.16 -9.59 -2.47
C PHE A 117 7.00 -10.09 -3.65
N GLU A 118 6.67 -9.64 -4.86
CA GLU A 118 7.33 -10.11 -6.08
C GLU A 118 8.54 -9.23 -6.44
N SER A 119 8.44 -7.92 -6.21
CA SER A 119 9.49 -7.00 -6.64
C SER A 119 9.63 -5.75 -5.79
N VAL A 120 10.83 -5.17 -5.80
CA VAL A 120 11.13 -3.85 -5.24
C VAL A 120 11.78 -3.00 -6.31
N TYR A 121 11.24 -1.80 -6.51
CA TYR A 121 11.76 -0.78 -7.40
C TYR A 121 12.39 0.33 -6.57
N LEU A 122 13.70 0.50 -6.71
CA LEU A 122 14.52 1.45 -5.96
C LEU A 122 14.58 2.80 -6.68
N GLY A 123 14.50 3.88 -5.92
CA GLY A 123 14.52 5.24 -6.47
C GLY A 123 15.85 5.59 -7.14
N ILE A 124 15.80 6.52 -8.09
CA ILE A 124 16.98 6.99 -8.84
C ILE A 124 17.99 7.66 -7.90
N ASN A 125 17.49 8.47 -6.94
CA ASN A 125 18.30 9.32 -6.07
C ASN A 125 18.51 8.70 -4.68
N MET A 126 18.37 7.38 -4.56
CA MET A 126 18.51 6.67 -3.29
C MET A 126 19.97 6.63 -2.84
N ASP A 127 20.20 6.85 -1.55
CA ASP A 127 21.53 6.71 -0.96
C ASP A 127 22.01 5.25 -0.96
N VAL A 128 23.32 5.05 -1.08
CA VAL A 128 23.93 3.70 -1.16
C VAL A 128 23.70 2.89 0.11
N GLU A 129 23.75 3.51 1.29
CA GLU A 129 23.50 2.84 2.56
C GLU A 129 22.02 2.49 2.74
N GLU A 130 21.12 3.41 2.39
CA GLU A 130 19.67 3.18 2.42
C GLU A 130 19.27 2.06 1.46
N LYS A 131 19.80 2.10 0.23
CA LYS A 131 19.64 1.05 -0.78
C LYS A 131 20.05 -0.32 -0.24
N SER A 132 21.24 -0.41 0.36
CA SER A 132 21.77 -1.66 0.91
C SER A 132 20.89 -2.18 2.06
N LYS A 133 20.39 -1.29 2.93
CA LYS A 133 19.46 -1.64 4.02
C LYS A 133 18.15 -2.20 3.47
N ILE A 134 17.57 -1.55 2.45
CA ILE A 134 16.32 -1.98 1.81
C ILE A 134 16.49 -3.33 1.14
N ILE A 135 17.56 -3.54 0.36
CA ILE A 135 17.85 -4.82 -0.30
C ILE A 135 17.93 -5.94 0.73
N ARG A 136 18.66 -5.72 1.83
CA ARG A 136 18.77 -6.70 2.92
C ARG A 136 17.41 -7.05 3.53
N VAL A 137 16.55 -6.06 3.75
CA VAL A 137 15.20 -6.30 4.28
C VAL A 137 14.33 -7.05 3.27
N ALA A 138 14.38 -6.66 2.00
CA ALA A 138 13.63 -7.31 0.92
C ALA A 138 14.02 -8.79 0.79
N ARG A 139 15.31 -9.11 0.80
CA ARG A 139 15.80 -10.49 0.76
C ARG A 139 15.44 -11.32 1.99
N LYS A 140 15.43 -10.68 3.17
CA LYS A 140 14.96 -11.34 4.40
C LYS A 140 13.47 -11.66 4.33
N LEU A 141 12.68 -10.77 3.72
CA LEU A 141 11.24 -10.93 3.55
C LEU A 141 10.91 -12.03 2.53
N ASN A 142 11.58 -12.00 1.38
CA ASN A 142 11.45 -13.01 0.33
C ASN A 142 12.79 -13.13 -0.42
N PRO A 143 13.50 -14.27 -0.34
CA PRO A 143 14.76 -14.47 -1.05
C PRO A 143 14.64 -14.31 -2.57
N ASP A 144 13.48 -14.62 -3.15
CA ASP A 144 13.24 -14.62 -4.61
C ASP A 144 12.72 -13.27 -5.14
N ILE A 145 12.64 -12.23 -4.29
CA ILE A 145 12.13 -10.92 -4.70
C ILE A 145 13.03 -10.30 -5.78
N LYS A 146 12.44 -9.82 -6.86
CA LYS A 146 13.18 -9.16 -7.95
C LYS A 146 13.50 -7.73 -7.56
N ILE A 147 14.76 -7.31 -7.67
CA ILE A 147 15.16 -5.97 -7.27
C ILE A 147 15.53 -5.17 -8.52
N PHE A 148 14.84 -4.04 -8.71
CA PHE A 148 15.02 -3.15 -9.84
C PHE A 148 15.57 -1.81 -9.38
N GLN A 149 16.55 -1.30 -10.12
CA GLN A 149 16.96 0.10 -10.05
C GLN A 149 16.17 0.90 -11.10
N MET A 150 15.54 1.99 -10.66
CA MET A 150 14.96 2.94 -11.61
C MET A 150 16.06 3.82 -12.21
N GLU A 151 15.98 4.06 -13.52
CA GLU A 151 16.90 4.91 -14.29
C GLU A 151 16.11 5.95 -15.12
N ILE A 152 16.74 7.08 -15.42
CA ILE A 152 16.14 8.13 -16.26
C ILE A 152 16.26 7.72 -17.73
N ASP A 153 15.17 7.80 -18.49
CA ASP A 153 15.25 7.74 -19.96
C ASP A 153 15.61 9.13 -20.49
N ALA A 154 16.79 9.30 -21.07
CA ALA A 154 17.24 10.58 -21.60
C ALA A 154 16.44 11.04 -22.84
N ASN A 155 15.75 10.11 -23.51
CA ASN A 155 15.07 10.35 -24.77
C ASN A 155 13.54 10.46 -24.64
N ALA A 156 12.99 10.22 -23.46
CA ALA A 156 11.56 10.24 -23.21
C ALA A 156 11.25 10.67 -21.78
N PHE A 157 10.09 11.29 -21.57
CA PHE A 157 9.64 11.67 -20.23
C PHE A 157 9.10 10.46 -19.44
N ARG A 158 9.98 9.49 -19.16
CA ARG A 158 9.68 8.25 -18.44
C ARG A 158 10.90 7.72 -17.67
N LEU A 159 10.66 6.70 -16.86
CA LEU A 159 11.69 5.96 -16.14
C LEU A 159 11.83 4.55 -16.71
N ASN A 160 13.05 4.06 -16.79
CA ASN A 160 13.36 2.69 -17.18
C ASN A 160 13.65 1.84 -15.94
N THR A 161 13.35 0.55 -16.02
CA THR A 161 13.64 -0.43 -14.97
C THR A 161 14.85 -1.26 -15.37
N LYS A 162 15.81 -1.40 -14.45
CA LYS A 162 16.96 -2.28 -14.62
C LYS A 162 16.98 -3.30 -13.51
N LEU A 163 16.87 -4.58 -13.87
CA LEU A 163 17.04 -5.68 -12.91
C LEU A 163 18.49 -5.67 -12.43
N ILE A 164 18.70 -5.62 -11.12
CA ILE A 164 20.04 -5.62 -10.53
C ILE A 164 20.33 -6.92 -9.78
N GLU A 165 19.30 -7.56 -9.22
CA GLU A 165 19.39 -8.83 -8.50
C GLU A 165 18.04 -9.56 -8.48
#